data_AF-A0A1G3IR67-F1
#
_entry.id   AF-A0A1G3IR67-F1
#
_cell.length_a   1.000
_cell.length_b   1.000
_cell.length_c   1.000
_cell.angle_alpha   90.00
_cell.angle_beta   90.00
_cell.angle_gamma   90.00
#
_symmetry.space_group_name_H-M   'P 1'
#
loop_
_entity.id
_entity.type
_entity.pdbx_description
1 polymer ?
#
loop_
_entity_poly.entity_id
_entity_poly.type
_entity_poly.pdbx_seq_one_letter_code
_entity_poly.pdbx_strand_id
1 'polypeptide(L)' 'MSLIELFVWDEGVFKEKLAGSAIYRIGHEQWLRNIAVALGNAPVSLEIIEALRARSAHVSEMVREHVAWALARHGVAV' A
#
# COMPACT_ATOMS: atom_id res chain seq x y z
N MET A 1 10.22 -8.89 -7.46
CA MET A 1 9.08 -7.96 -7.31
C MET A 1 9.03 -7.51 -5.87
N SER A 2 9.21 -6.22 -5.63
CA SER A 2 9.25 -5.60 -4.31
C SER A 2 7.84 -5.24 -3.83
N LEU A 3 7.68 -4.99 -2.52
CA LEU A 3 6.42 -4.48 -1.99
C LEU A 3 6.07 -3.11 -2.56
N ILE A 4 7.06 -2.26 -2.86
CA ILE A 4 6.86 -0.94 -3.48
C ILE A 4 6.24 -1.12 -4.87
N GLU A 5 6.77 -2.03 -5.69
CA GLU A 5 6.25 -2.32 -7.03
C GLU A 5 4.80 -2.81 -6.99
N LEU A 6 4.46 -3.65 -6.00
CA LEU A 6 3.09 -4.12 -5.80
C LEU A 6 2.16 -3.01 -5.28
N PHE A 7 2.71 -2.08 -4.49
CA PHE A 7 1.94 -1.00 -3.90
C PHE A 7 1.52 0.05 -4.91
N VAL A 8 2.27 0.25 -6.00
CA VAL A 8 1.91 1.24 -7.02
C VAL A 8 0.85 0.77 -8.01
N TRP A 9 0.48 -0.51 -8.00
CA TRP A 9 -0.55 -1.05 -8.89
C TRP A 9 -1.88 -0.34 -8.70
N ASP A 10 -2.47 0.14 -9.79
CA ASP A 10 -3.86 0.55 -9.78
C ASP A 10 -4.80 -0.66 -9.76
N GLU A 11 -6.10 -0.38 -9.65
CA GLU A 11 -7.12 -1.43 -9.57
C GLU A 11 -7.19 -2.28 -10.86
N GLY A 12 -6.89 -1.69 -12.02
CA GLY A 12 -6.86 -2.40 -13.30
C GLY A 12 -5.75 -3.44 -13.33
N VAL A 13 -4.52 -3.04 -12.98
CA VAL A 13 -3.36 -3.93 -12.88
C VAL A 13 -3.60 -5.01 -11.83
N PHE A 14 -4.14 -4.65 -10.66
CA PHE A 14 -4.52 -5.62 -9.63
C PHE A 14 -5.49 -6.67 -10.18
N LYS A 15 -6.55 -6.24 -10.88
CA LYS A 15 -7.55 -7.15 -11.44
C LYS A 15 -6.97 -8.07 -12.50
N GLU A 16 -6.17 -7.54 -13.42
CA GLU A 16 -5.53 -8.32 -14.48
C GLU A 16 -4.54 -9.35 -13.90
N LYS A 17 -3.63 -8.91 -13.03
CA LYS A 17 -2.53 -9.75 -12.53
C LYS A 17 -2.98 -10.78 -11.51
N LEU A 18 -4.05 -10.52 -10.76
CA LEU A 18 -4.51 -11.40 -9.70
C LEU A 18 -5.82 -12.14 -10.04
N ALA A 19 -6.36 -11.98 -11.25
CA ALA A 19 -7.55 -12.71 -11.70
C ALA A 19 -7.46 -14.22 -11.37
N GLY A 20 -8.52 -14.76 -10.75
CA GLY A 20 -8.59 -16.18 -10.37
C GLY A 20 -7.77 -16.58 -9.14
N SER A 21 -6.95 -15.69 -8.58
CA SER A 21 -6.20 -15.95 -7.34
C SER A 21 -7.08 -15.80 -6.10
N ALA A 22 -6.62 -16.34 -4.97
CA ALA A 22 -7.26 -16.10 -3.68
C ALA A 22 -7.22 -14.63 -3.24
N ILE A 23 -6.16 -13.91 -3.64
CA ILE A 23 -5.97 -12.49 -3.30
C ILE A 23 -6.99 -11.61 -4.03
N TYR A 24 -7.42 -11.99 -5.24
CA TYR A 24 -8.48 -11.26 -5.94
C TYR A 24 -9.76 -11.13 -5.11
N ARG A 25 -10.07 -12.14 -4.28
CA ARG A 25 -11.28 -12.17 -3.44
C ARG A 25 -11.30 -11.13 -2.32
N ILE A 26 -10.14 -10.67 -1.84
CA ILE A 26 -10.07 -9.61 -0.83
C ILE A 26 -10.21 -8.21 -1.46
N GLY A 27 -10.02 -8.10 -2.77
CA GLY A 27 -10.11 -6.84 -3.49
C GLY A 27 -8.93 -5.90 -3.28
N HIS A 28 -8.89 -4.84 -4.09
CA HIS A 28 -7.74 -3.95 -4.18
C HIS A 28 -7.51 -3.17 -2.88
N GLU A 29 -8.54 -2.61 -2.24
CA GLU A 29 -8.35 -1.85 -1.00
C GLU A 29 -7.72 -2.66 0.13
N GLN A 30 -8.16 -3.92 0.31
CA GLN A 30 -7.60 -4.82 1.33
C GLN A 30 -6.19 -5.27 0.98
N TRP A 31 -5.88 -5.40 -0.30
CA TRP A 31 -4.52 -5.62 -0.77
C TRP A 31 -3.60 -4.45 -0.39
N LEU A 32 -4.05 -3.22 -0.62
CA LEU A 32 -3.26 -2.02 -0.36
C LEU A 32 -3.04 -1.75 1.11
N ARG A 33 -4.07 -1.87 1.96
CA ARG A 33 -3.88 -1.72 3.41
C ARG A 33 -2.85 -2.73 3.95
N ASN A 34 -2.87 -3.96 3.43
CA ASN A 34 -1.95 -5.01 3.88
C ASN A 34 -0.51 -4.70 3.47
N ILE A 35 -0.30 -4.20 2.25
CA ILE A 35 1.03 -3.76 1.81
C ILE A 35 1.49 -2.52 2.59
N ALA A 36 0.61 -1.54 2.86
CA ALA A 36 0.94 -0.38 3.66
C ALA A 36 1.43 -0.79 5.06
N VAL A 37 0.77 -1.76 5.71
CA VAL A 37 1.22 -2.33 6.98
C VAL A 37 2.59 -3.00 6.85
N ALA A 38 2.80 -3.79 5.80
CA ALA A 38 4.09 -4.45 5.56
C ALA A 38 5.22 -3.43 5.34
N LEU A 39 4.96 -2.36 4.58
CA LEU A 39 5.89 -1.25 4.36
C LEU A 39 6.17 -0.46 5.64
N GLY A 40 5.18 -0.27 6.51
CA GLY A 40 5.37 0.36 7.83
C GLY A 40 6.20 -0.46 8.82
N ASN A 41 6.25 -1.79 8.63
CA ASN A 41 7.07 -2.70 9.44
C ASN A 41 8.48 -2.93 8.88
N ALA A 42 8.74 -2.48 7.65
CA ALA A 42 10.05 -2.61 7.02
C ALA A 42 11.07 -1.60 7.62
N PRO A 43 12.38 -1.83 7.46
CA PRO A 43 13.38 -0.81 7.76
C PRO A 43 13.11 0.49 6.99
N VAL A 44 13.41 1.63 7.60
CA VAL A 44 13.28 2.96 6.97
C VAL A 44 14.05 3.00 5.66
N SER A 45 13.39 3.49 4.60
CA SER A 45 13.98 3.83 3.31
C SER A 45 13.21 4.99 2.70
N LEU A 46 13.91 5.83 1.92
CA LEU A 46 13.29 6.97 1.25
C LEU A 46 12.24 6.51 0.24
N GLU A 47 12.54 5.44 -0.49
CA GLU A 47 11.67 4.83 -1.49
C GLU A 47 10.36 4.33 -0.86
N ILE A 48 10.41 3.77 0.35
CA ILE A 48 9.21 3.36 1.09
C ILE A 48 8.36 4.57 1.47
N ILE A 49 8.98 5.63 1.99
CA ILE A 49 8.28 6.86 2.38
C ILE A 49 7.61 7.50 1.17
N GLU A 50 8.30 7.58 0.04
CA GLU A 50 7.75 8.12 -1.21
C GLU A 50 6.57 7.29 -1.73
N ALA A 51 6.70 5.96 -1.73
CA ALA A 51 5.62 5.07 -2.14
C ALA A 51 4.37 5.23 -1.25
N LEU A 52 4.56 5.37 0.07
CA LEU A 52 3.47 5.64 1.01
C LEU A 52 2.85 7.03 0.77
N ARG A 53 3.66 8.09 0.62
CA ARG A 53 3.17 9.45 0.36
C ARG A 53 2.32 9.54 -0.91
N ALA A 54 2.69 8.82 -1.97
CA ALA A 54 1.95 8.77 -3.23
C ALA A 54 0.48 8.32 -3.05
N ARG A 55 0.15 7.69 -1.91
CA ARG A 55 -1.19 7.17 -1.60
C ARG A 55 -1.83 7.77 -0.35
N SER A 56 -1.24 8.82 0.20
CA SER A 56 -1.80 9.57 1.34
C SER A 56 -3.18 10.17 1.04
N ALA A 57 -3.47 10.50 -0.22
CA ALA A 57 -4.74 11.06 -0.69
C ALA A 57 -5.65 10.03 -1.39
N HIS A 58 -5.46 8.74 -1.14
CA HIS A 58 -6.31 7.69 -1.74
C HIS A 58 -7.79 7.87 -1.36
N VAL A 59 -8.73 7.49 -2.24
CA VAL A 59 -10.19 7.70 -2.02
C VAL A 59 -10.75 6.91 -0.84
N SER A 60 -10.24 5.70 -0.62
CA SER A 60 -10.61 4.85 0.53
C SER A 60 -9.98 5.35 1.83
N GLU A 61 -10.82 5.65 2.82
CA GLU A 61 -10.39 6.05 4.17
C GLU A 61 -9.51 4.99 4.83
N MET A 62 -9.87 3.71 4.69
CA MET A 62 -9.10 2.59 5.21
C MET A 62 -7.67 2.60 4.67
N VAL A 63 -7.47 2.87 3.38
CA VAL A 63 -6.13 2.95 2.79
C VAL A 63 -5.37 4.15 3.36
N ARG A 64 -6.01 5.33 3.44
CA ARG A 64 -5.38 6.54 3.99
C ARG A 64 -4.91 6.35 5.43
N GLU A 65 -5.74 5.76 6.29
CA GLU A 65 -5.39 5.48 7.69
C GLU A 65 -4.15 4.59 7.82
N HIS A 66 -4.07 3.52 7.03
CA HIS A 66 -2.94 2.59 7.10
C HIS A 66 -1.67 3.18 6.49
N VAL A 67 -1.81 4.02 5.45
CA VAL A 67 -0.69 4.79 4.90
C VAL A 67 -0.16 5.79 5.94
N ALA A 68 -1.05 6.51 6.61
CA ALA A 68 -0.69 7.45 7.67
C ALA A 68 0.04 6.74 8.82
N TRP A 69 -0.49 5.62 9.28
CA TRP A 69 0.16 4.79 10.29
C TRP A 69 1.56 4.33 9.86
N ALA A 70 1.71 3.89 8.60
CA ALA A 70 3.00 3.46 8.07
C ALA A 70 4.00 4.62 7.95
N LEU A 71 3.56 5.82 7.55
CA LEU A 71 4.41 7.02 7.55
C LEU A 71 4.87 7.39 8.96
N ALA A 72 3.97 7.32 9.95
CA ALA A 72 4.30 7.57 11.35
C ALA A 72 5.34 6.57 11.89
N ARG A 73 5.27 5.29 11.48
CA ARG A 73 6.28 4.26 11.81
C ARG A 73 7.69 4.62 11.32
N HIS A 74 7.76 5.36 10.21
CA HIS A 74 9.01 5.87 9.62
C HIS A 74 9.41 7.25 10.17
N GLY A 75 8.74 7.77 11.20
CA GLY A 75 9.03 9.07 11.79
C GLY A 75 8.59 10.26 10.94
N VAL A 76 7.73 10.04 9.95
CA VAL A 76 7.16 11.09 9.11
C VAL A 76 5.89 11.62 9.78
N ALA A 77 5.86 12.92 10.05
CA ALA A 77 4.63 13.60 10.47
C ALA A 77 3.60 13.52 9.32
N VAL A 78 2.42 13.00 9.64
CA VAL A 78 1.30 12.85 8.71
C VAL A 78 0.33 14.01 8.86
#